data_AF-A0A6B3CA36-F1
#
_entry.id   AF-A0A6B3CA36-F1
#
_cell.length_a   1.000
_cell.length_b   1.000
_cell.length_c   1.000
_cell.angle_alpha   90.00
_cell.angle_beta   90.00
_cell.angle_gamma   90.00
#
_symmetry.space_group_name_H-M   'P 1'
#
loop_
_entity.id
_entity.type
_entity.pdbx_description
1 polymer ?
#
loop_
_entity_poly.entity_id
_entity_poly.type
_entity_poly.pdbx_seq_one_letter_code
_entity_poly.pdbx_strand_id
1 'polypeptide(L)'
;FVKAPKADPVPSNEADKRAQRKLAAEYADGCKERSGEMLPHMTTPNTARDLDVIRAALGEQKLNFLGVSYGTYLGGVYATLFPTHVRRMIVDSVVDPDQDNIWYEANLGQDVAFQMRWNDWQDWVAK
;
A
#
# COMPACT_ATOMS: atom_id res chain seq x y z
N PHE A 1 13.43 -12.33 -10.64
CA PHE A 1 14.01 -11.84 -9.37
C PHE A 1 15.50 -11.60 -9.57
N VAL A 2 16.03 -10.48 -9.09
CA VAL A 2 17.47 -10.17 -9.20
C VAL A 2 18.30 -11.14 -8.34
N LYS A 3 19.45 -11.57 -8.87
CA LYS A 3 20.40 -12.44 -8.16
C LYS A 3 21.03 -11.66 -7.00
N ALA A 4 21.09 -12.28 -5.82
CA ALA A 4 21.72 -11.69 -4.65
C ALA A 4 23.27 -11.68 -4.78
N PRO A 5 23.97 -10.74 -4.11
CA PRO A 5 23.42 -9.65 -3.30
C PRO A 5 22.83 -8.52 -4.16
N LYS A 6 21.80 -7.84 -3.66
CA LYS A 6 21.26 -6.63 -4.29
C LYS A 6 22.25 -5.47 -4.11
N ALA A 7 22.21 -4.52 -5.03
CA ALA A 7 22.90 -3.24 -4.84
C ALA A 7 22.36 -2.52 -3.59
N ASP A 8 23.19 -1.65 -3.01
CA ASP A 8 22.79 -0.79 -1.91
C ASP A 8 21.51 -0.02 -2.29
N PRO A 9 20.43 -0.10 -1.49
CA PRO A 9 19.22 0.65 -1.76
C PRO A 9 19.44 2.17 -1.68
N VAL A 10 20.46 2.65 -0.96
CA VAL A 10 20.81 4.07 -0.86
C VAL A 10 21.82 4.43 -1.96
N PRO A 11 21.40 5.12 -3.03
CA PRO A 11 22.30 5.45 -4.13
C PRO A 11 23.34 6.48 -3.68
N SER A 12 24.62 6.20 -3.91
CA SER A 12 25.73 7.08 -3.52
C SER A 12 26.04 8.15 -4.57
N ASN A 13 25.59 7.95 -5.81
CA ASN A 13 25.83 8.87 -6.92
C ASN A 13 24.73 8.76 -7.99
N GLU A 14 24.79 9.63 -9.01
CA GLU A 14 23.81 9.66 -10.10
C GLU A 14 23.84 8.41 -11.01
N ALA A 15 24.97 7.73 -11.14
CA ALA A 15 25.03 6.48 -11.89
C ALA A 15 24.22 5.37 -11.19
N ASP A 16 24.31 5.28 -9.86
CA ASP A 16 23.51 4.35 -9.05
C ASP A 16 22.01 4.63 -9.20
N LYS A 17 21.61 5.91 -9.10
CA LYS A 17 20.21 6.31 -9.32
C LYS A 17 19.69 5.91 -10.70
N ARG A 18 20.49 6.12 -11.75
CA ARG A 18 20.11 5.73 -13.12
C ARG A 18 19.96 4.21 -13.23
N ALA A 19 20.87 3.43 -12.63
CA ALA A 19 20.79 1.99 -12.63
C ALA A 19 19.53 1.48 -11.90
N GLN A 20 19.22 2.05 -10.73
CA GLN A 20 18.00 1.70 -9.97
C GLN A 20 16.72 2.10 -10.72
N ARG A 21 16.66 3.29 -11.34
CA ARG A 21 15.51 3.72 -12.15
C ARG A 21 15.30 2.84 -13.38
N LYS A 22 16.38 2.42 -14.04
CA LYS A 22 16.32 1.46 -15.15
C LYS A 22 15.71 0.14 -14.70
N LEU A 23 16.18 -0.40 -13.56
CA LEU A 23 15.63 -1.63 -13.00
C LEU A 23 14.14 -1.50 -12.62
N ALA A 24 13.73 -0.35 -12.07
CA ALA A 24 12.33 -0.07 -11.76
C ALA A 24 11.46 0.00 -13.02
N ALA A 25 11.96 0.62 -14.10
CA ALA A 25 11.26 0.68 -15.39
C ALA A 25 11.10 -0.72 -16.00
N GLU A 26 12.17 -1.54 -16.03
CA GLU A 26 12.11 -2.92 -16.52
C GLU A 26 11.12 -3.78 -15.69
N TYR A 27 11.06 -3.55 -14.38
CA TYR A 27 10.08 -4.20 -13.52
C TYR A 27 8.65 -3.79 -13.88
N ALA A 28 8.39 -2.49 -14.07
CA ALA A 28 7.09 -1.97 -14.45
C ALA A 28 6.63 -2.47 -15.83
N ASP A 29 7.53 -2.53 -16.81
CA ASP A 29 7.26 -3.09 -18.12
C ASP A 29 6.90 -4.58 -18.02
N GLY A 30 7.63 -5.34 -17.21
CA GLY A 30 7.30 -6.74 -16.95
C GLY A 30 5.95 -6.93 -16.24
N CYS A 31 5.54 -6.00 -15.36
CA CYS A 31 4.19 -5.99 -14.79
C CYS A 31 3.15 -5.76 -15.89
N LYS A 32 3.36 -4.77 -16.76
CA LYS A 32 2.46 -4.50 -17.89
C LYS A 32 2.32 -5.69 -18.84
N GLU A 33 3.43 -6.31 -19.21
CA GLU A 33 3.45 -7.49 -20.09
C GLU A 33 2.66 -8.67 -19.49
N ARG A 34 2.83 -8.93 -18.18
CA ARG A 34 2.22 -10.09 -17.52
C ARG A 34 0.79 -9.87 -17.05
N SER A 35 0.41 -8.64 -16.73
CA SER A 35 -0.94 -8.30 -16.27
C SER A 35 -1.86 -7.91 -17.43
N GLY A 36 -1.32 -7.46 -18.57
CA GLY A 36 -2.08 -7.14 -19.78
C GLY A 36 -3.25 -6.19 -19.51
N GLU A 37 -4.42 -6.54 -20.02
CA GLU A 37 -5.66 -5.76 -19.90
C GLU A 37 -6.15 -5.61 -18.46
N MET A 38 -5.70 -6.44 -17.52
CA MET A 38 -6.13 -6.34 -16.12
C MET A 38 -5.48 -5.14 -15.41
N LEU A 39 -4.28 -4.72 -15.82
CA LEU A 39 -3.48 -3.74 -15.08
C LEU A 39 -4.23 -2.42 -14.78
N PRO A 40 -4.96 -1.80 -15.73
CA PRO A 40 -5.72 -0.58 -15.47
C PRO A 40 -6.88 -0.75 -14.48
N HIS A 41 -7.30 -1.99 -14.21
CA HIS A 41 -8.42 -2.30 -13.32
C HIS A 41 -7.97 -2.64 -11.89
N MET A 42 -6.67 -2.85 -11.64
CA MET A 42 -6.11 -3.15 -10.32
C MET A 42 -6.00 -1.89 -9.45
N THR A 43 -7.15 -1.28 -9.12
CA THR A 43 -7.23 -0.03 -8.36
C THR A 43 -8.05 -0.20 -7.09
N THR A 44 -7.74 0.57 -6.03
CA THR A 44 -8.51 0.54 -4.77
C THR A 44 -10.00 0.83 -4.98
N PRO A 45 -10.43 1.79 -5.83
CA PRO A 45 -11.85 1.98 -6.14
C PRO A 45 -12.52 0.73 -6.72
N ASN A 46 -11.83 -0.04 -7.57
CA ASN A 46 -12.38 -1.30 -8.08
C ASN A 46 -12.42 -2.36 -6.99
N THR A 47 -11.38 -2.48 -6.17
CA THR A 47 -11.41 -3.36 -4.99
C THR A 47 -12.56 -3.01 -4.03
N ALA A 48 -12.90 -1.72 -3.87
CA ALA A 48 -14.05 -1.30 -3.07
C ALA A 48 -15.39 -1.69 -3.71
N ARG A 49 -15.50 -1.65 -5.06
CA ARG A 49 -16.68 -2.17 -5.78
C ARG A 49 -16.81 -3.67 -5.62
N ASP A 50 -15.69 -4.40 -5.72
CA ASP A 50 -15.65 -5.85 -5.50
C ASP A 50 -16.10 -6.19 -4.07
N LEU A 51 -15.67 -5.40 -3.07
CA LEU A 51 -16.11 -5.54 -1.70
C LEU A 51 -17.63 -5.32 -1.53
N ASP A 52 -18.24 -4.40 -2.30
CA ASP A 52 -19.70 -4.21 -2.28
C ASP A 52 -20.44 -5.39 -2.93
N VAL A 53 -19.88 -5.97 -3.99
CA VAL A 53 -20.39 -7.20 -4.61
C VAL A 53 -20.32 -8.36 -3.61
N ILE A 54 -19.21 -8.51 -2.88
CA ILE A 54 -19.07 -9.54 -1.84
C ILE A 54 -20.10 -9.34 -0.73
N ARG A 55 -20.28 -8.09 -0.23
CA ARG A 55 -21.33 -7.77 0.75
C ARG A 55 -22.70 -8.23 0.25
N ALA A 56 -23.06 -7.88 -0.99
CA ALA A 56 -24.35 -8.23 -1.58
C ALA A 56 -24.51 -9.75 -1.76
N ALA A 57 -23.46 -10.44 -2.21
CA ALA A 57 -23.46 -11.90 -2.40
C ALA A 57 -23.62 -12.67 -1.07
N LEU A 58 -23.18 -12.08 0.04
CA LEU A 58 -23.40 -12.60 1.39
C LEU A 58 -24.80 -12.29 1.94
N GLY A 59 -25.66 -11.58 1.19
CA GLY A 59 -27.01 -11.18 1.62
C GLY A 59 -27.03 -10.04 2.65
N GLU A 60 -25.88 -9.42 2.92
CA GLU A 60 -25.76 -8.37 3.93
C GLU A 60 -26.26 -7.04 3.37
N GLN A 61 -27.23 -6.41 4.04
CA GLN A 61 -27.73 -5.08 3.64
C GLN A 61 -26.66 -3.99 3.82
N LYS A 62 -25.79 -4.13 4.83
CA LYS A 62 -24.73 -3.19 5.16
C LYS A 62 -23.49 -3.93 5.67
N LEU A 63 -22.31 -3.46 5.30
CA LEU A 63 -21.01 -4.03 5.62
C LEU A 63 -20.60 -3.77 7.09
N ASN A 64 -20.12 -4.81 7.76
CA ASN A 64 -19.25 -4.67 8.93
C ASN A 64 -17.81 -4.95 8.47
N PHE A 65 -16.89 -4.02 8.70
CA PHE A 65 -15.54 -4.09 8.14
C PHE A 65 -14.46 -3.80 9.20
N LEU A 66 -13.38 -4.59 9.15
CA LEU A 66 -12.13 -4.31 9.84
C LEU A 66 -11.03 -4.14 8.79
N GLY A 67 -10.49 -2.94 8.69
CA GLY A 67 -9.36 -2.62 7.83
C GLY A 67 -8.08 -2.45 8.66
N VAL A 68 -6.99 -3.07 8.22
CA VAL A 68 -5.66 -2.87 8.83
C VAL A 68 -4.67 -2.46 7.75
N SER A 69 -3.78 -1.51 8.04
CA SER A 69 -2.77 -1.04 7.08
C SER A 69 -3.45 -0.55 5.79
N TYR A 70 -3.09 -1.05 4.60
CA TYR A 70 -3.78 -0.74 3.34
C TYR A 70 -5.31 -0.92 3.41
N GLY A 71 -5.80 -1.86 4.23
CA GLY A 71 -7.22 -2.06 4.46
C GLY A 71 -7.94 -0.82 5.02
N THR A 72 -7.22 0.08 5.69
CA THR A 72 -7.78 1.35 6.19
C THR A 72 -8.08 2.32 5.04
N TYR A 73 -7.18 2.43 4.06
CA TYR A 73 -7.42 3.20 2.85
C TYR A 73 -8.56 2.59 2.03
N LEU A 74 -8.58 1.26 1.87
CA LEU A 74 -9.70 0.55 1.23
C LEU A 74 -11.03 0.83 1.96
N GLY A 75 -11.03 0.79 3.30
CA GLY A 75 -12.20 1.11 4.11
C GLY A 75 -12.69 2.54 3.89
N GLY A 76 -11.77 3.52 3.85
CA GLY A 76 -12.08 4.91 3.54
C GLY A 76 -12.68 5.10 2.14
N VAL A 77 -12.07 4.48 1.12
CA VAL A 77 -12.58 4.51 -0.27
C VAL A 77 -13.96 3.85 -0.35
N TYR A 78 -14.16 2.71 0.31
CA TYR A 78 -15.47 2.03 0.36
C TYR A 78 -16.54 2.91 1.01
N ALA A 79 -16.25 3.49 2.18
CA ALA A 79 -17.17 4.39 2.88
C ALA A 79 -17.50 5.66 2.09
N THR A 80 -16.59 6.09 1.21
CA THR A 80 -16.79 7.24 0.32
C THR A 80 -17.69 6.88 -0.86
N LEU A 81 -17.47 5.72 -1.49
CA LEU A 81 -18.26 5.27 -2.64
C LEU A 81 -19.65 4.76 -2.25
N PHE A 82 -19.78 4.12 -1.09
CA PHE A 82 -21.00 3.45 -0.63
C PHE A 82 -21.36 3.83 0.82
N PRO A 83 -21.53 5.14 1.14
CA PRO A 83 -21.72 5.59 2.52
C PRO A 83 -22.97 5.00 3.18
N THR A 84 -24.02 4.70 2.41
CA THR A 84 -25.26 4.10 2.91
C THR A 84 -25.14 2.59 3.18
N HIS A 85 -24.10 1.94 2.69
CA HIS A 85 -23.84 0.50 2.85
C HIS A 85 -22.91 0.19 4.03
N VAL A 86 -22.46 1.17 4.82
CA VAL A 86 -21.63 0.92 6.01
C VAL A 86 -22.52 0.73 7.25
N ARG A 87 -22.27 -0.35 8.01
CA ARG A 87 -22.89 -0.58 9.33
C ARG A 87 -21.94 -0.27 10.47
N ARG A 88 -20.78 -0.91 10.48
CA ARG A 88 -19.69 -0.72 11.46
C ARG A 88 -18.37 -0.82 10.72
N MET A 89 -17.45 0.07 11.05
CA MET A 89 -16.14 0.09 10.44
C MET A 89 -15.09 0.39 11.51
N ILE A 90 -14.07 -0.45 11.56
CA ILE A 90 -12.86 -0.24 12.36
C ILE A 90 -11.69 -0.18 11.38
N VAL A 91 -10.85 0.84 11.54
CA VAL A 91 -9.61 1.00 10.78
C VAL A 91 -8.46 1.15 11.76
N ASP A 92 -7.43 0.30 11.61
CA ASP A 92 -6.28 0.24 12.50
C ASP A 92 -4.97 0.33 11.71
N SER A 93 -3.97 1.04 12.24
CA SER A 93 -2.74 1.42 11.52
C SER A 93 -3.06 2.19 10.23
N VAL A 94 -3.69 3.36 10.41
CA VAL A 94 -4.35 4.13 9.36
C VAL A 94 -3.36 4.69 8.34
N VAL A 95 -3.66 4.48 7.07
CA VAL A 95 -3.04 5.17 5.93
C VAL A 95 -3.71 6.53 5.80
N ASP A 96 -2.92 7.59 5.85
CA ASP A 96 -3.39 8.95 5.60
C ASP A 96 -3.76 9.13 4.12
N PRO A 97 -5.02 9.49 3.80
CA PRO A 97 -5.49 9.64 2.42
C PRO A 97 -5.21 11.01 1.79
N ASP A 98 -4.55 11.94 2.48
CA ASP A 98 -4.16 13.22 1.89
C ASP A 98 -3.35 13.00 0.60
N GLN A 99 -3.69 13.73 -0.47
CA GLN A 99 -3.04 13.58 -1.77
C GLN A 99 -1.56 13.94 -1.73
N ASP A 100 -1.18 14.87 -0.85
CA ASP A 100 0.21 15.29 -0.68
C ASP A 100 1.00 14.27 0.16
N ASN A 101 0.33 13.37 0.89
CA ASN A 101 0.98 12.37 1.74
C ASN A 101 0.95 10.96 1.16
N ILE A 102 -0.17 10.54 0.57
CA ILE A 102 -0.45 9.14 0.31
C ILE A 102 0.56 8.51 -0.65
N TRP A 103 1.01 7.30 -0.30
CA TRP A 103 2.02 6.49 -1.00
C TRP A 103 3.45 6.97 -0.85
N TYR A 104 3.87 8.04 -1.55
CA TYR A 104 5.28 8.36 -1.66
C TYR A 104 5.83 8.97 -0.37
N GLU A 105 5.26 10.08 0.08
CA GLU A 105 5.66 10.75 1.32
C GLU A 105 5.37 9.86 2.54
N ALA A 106 4.24 9.14 2.55
CA ALA A 106 3.92 8.17 3.60
C ALA A 106 4.99 7.08 3.75
N ASN A 107 5.57 6.60 2.64
CA ASN A 107 6.67 5.62 2.69
C ASN A 107 7.95 6.26 3.25
N LEU A 108 8.28 7.50 2.89
CA LEU A 108 9.44 8.20 3.47
C LEU A 108 9.26 8.42 4.99
N GLY A 109 8.06 8.79 5.42
CA GLY A 109 7.74 8.90 6.85
C GLY A 109 7.83 7.54 7.57
N GLN A 110 7.48 6.46 6.88
CA GLN A 110 7.61 5.10 7.41
C GLN A 110 9.07 4.69 7.63
N ASP A 111 10.00 5.08 6.75
CA ASP A 111 11.44 4.82 6.92
C ASP A 111 11.97 5.44 8.23
N VAL A 112 11.59 6.69 8.50
CA VAL A 112 11.93 7.38 9.76
C VAL A 112 11.33 6.63 10.96
N ALA A 113 10.07 6.22 10.87
CA ALA A 113 9.40 5.45 11.92
C ALA A 113 10.08 4.11 12.19
N PHE A 114 10.48 3.38 11.15
CA PHE A 114 11.24 2.14 11.29
C PHE A 114 12.58 2.35 11.97
N GLN A 115 13.32 3.39 11.59
CA GLN A 115 14.58 3.73 12.25
C GLN A 115 14.38 4.01 13.75
N MET A 116 13.31 4.72 14.12
CA MET A 116 12.98 4.95 15.53
C MET A 116 12.70 3.64 16.27
N ARG A 117 11.90 2.74 15.71
CA ARG A 117 11.62 1.42 16.34
C ARG A 117 12.86 0.52 16.42
N TRP A 118 13.75 0.63 15.44
CA TRP A 118 15.03 -0.08 15.46
C TRP A 118 15.95 0.43 16.58
N ASN A 119 15.98 1.74 16.82
CA ASN A 119 16.72 2.32 17.95
C ASN A 119 16.12 1.87 19.30
N ASP A 120 14.80 1.90 19.46
CA ASP A 120 14.14 1.39 20.67
C ASP A 120 14.51 -0.07 20.96
N TRP A 121 14.55 -0.89 19.92
CA TRP A 121 14.94 -2.30 20.04
C TRP A 121 16.41 -2.46 20.46
N GLN A 122 17.33 -1.66 19.90
CA GLN A 122 18.74 -1.65 20.29
C GLN A 122 18.91 -1.27 21.77
N ASP A 123 18.19 -0.25 22.23
CA ASP A 123 18.22 0.20 23.62
C ASP A 123 17.65 -0.86 24.57
N TRP A 124 16.64 -1.62 24.13
CA TRP A 124 16.06 -2.71 24.90
C TRP A 124 17.00 -3.91 25.01
N VAL A 125 17.61 -4.34 23.91
CA VAL A 125 18.47 -5.53 23.88
C VAL A 125 19.85 -5.31 24.52
N ALA A 126 20.28 -4.06 24.64
CA ALA A 126 21.52 -3.71 25.32
C ALA A 126 21.44 -3.81 26.86
N LYS A 127 20.24 -4.03 27.42
CA LYS A 127 20.01 -4.26 28.86
C LYS A 127 20.14 -5.73 29.22
#